data_AF-A0A948TWQ8-F1
#
_entry.id   AF-A0A948TWQ8-F1
#
_cell.length_a   1.000
_cell.length_b   1.000
_cell.length_c   1.000
_cell.angle_alpha   90.00
_cell.angle_beta   90.00
_cell.angle_gamma   90.00
#
_symmetry.space_group_name_H-M   'P 1'
#
loop_
_entity.id
_entity.type
_entity.pdbx_description
1 polymer ?
#
loop_
_entity_poly.entity_id
_entity_poly.type
_entity_poly.pdbx_seq_one_letter_code
_entity_poly.pdbx_strand_id
1 'polypeptide(L)'
;MSNYALRLPESLKQAAKRIAAADDTTMNQFFVVAIAEKISAMEAGQFFDKRAALATSQAGDAAWAKVGVKSVVAGDDWTSPTSAHGQ
;
A
#
# COMPACT_ATOMS: atom_id res chain seq x y z
N MET A 1 -25.44 -12.47 -1.09
CA MET A 1 -24.23 -12.37 -1.94
C MET A 1 -24.59 -12.67 -3.38
N SER A 2 -24.14 -11.86 -4.33
CA SER A 2 -24.11 -12.27 -5.74
C SER A 2 -23.04 -13.36 -5.91
N ASN A 3 -23.37 -14.43 -6.65
CA ASN A 3 -22.41 -15.48 -6.99
C ASN A 3 -21.88 -15.19 -8.40
N TYR A 4 -20.57 -14.99 -8.54
CA TYR A 4 -19.91 -14.80 -9.83
C TYR A 4 -18.99 -15.98 -10.13
N ALA A 5 -19.31 -16.74 -11.17
CA ALA A 5 -18.51 -17.89 -11.57
C ALA A 5 -17.24 -17.42 -12.30
N LEU A 6 -16.10 -17.51 -11.62
CA LEU A 6 -14.80 -17.13 -12.17
C LEU A 6 -14.16 -18.32 -12.91
N ARG A 7 -13.77 -18.12 -14.18
CA ARG A 7 -12.93 -19.06 -14.92
C ARG A 7 -11.48 -18.63 -14.83
N LEU A 8 -10.62 -19.49 -14.28
CA LEU A 8 -9.20 -19.26 -14.12
C LEU A 8 -8.37 -20.30 -14.90
N PRO A 9 -7.25 -19.90 -15.51
CA PRO A 9 -6.19 -20.83 -15.90
C PRO A 9 -5.79 -21.73 -14.72
N GLU A 10 -5.45 -22.99 -15.01
CA GLU A 10 -5.14 -23.98 -13.97
C GLU A 10 -3.98 -23.56 -13.08
N SER A 11 -2.95 -22.92 -13.65
CA SER A 11 -1.81 -22.37 -12.88
C SER A 11 -2.24 -21.35 -11.82
N LEU A 12 -3.17 -20.45 -12.15
CA LEU A 12 -3.69 -19.45 -11.20
C LEU A 12 -4.56 -20.10 -10.13
N LYS A 13 -5.36 -21.09 -10.52
CA LYS A 13 -6.18 -21.85 -9.56
C LYS A 13 -5.30 -22.58 -8.53
N GLN A 14 -4.20 -23.20 -8.97
CA GLN A 14 -3.25 -23.88 -8.09
C GLN A 14 -2.54 -22.91 -7.16
N ALA A 15 -2.08 -21.77 -7.68
CA ALA A 15 -1.46 -20.73 -6.88
C ALA A 15 -2.41 -20.19 -5.80
N ALA A 16 -3.65 -19.86 -6.17
CA ALA A 16 -4.68 -19.37 -5.24
C ALA A 16 -5.02 -20.40 -4.15
N LYS A 17 -5.12 -21.70 -4.51
CA LYS A 17 -5.31 -22.78 -3.53
C LYS A 17 -4.18 -22.85 -2.52
N ARG A 18 -2.92 -22.81 -2.99
CA ARG A 18 -1.74 -22.90 -2.12
C ARG A 18 -1.68 -21.72 -1.14
N ILE A 19 -1.94 -20.51 -1.61
CA ILE A 19 -1.92 -19.30 -0.77
C ILE A 19 -3.06 -19.34 0.25
N ALA A 20 -4.28 -19.63 -0.21
CA ALA A 20 -5.43 -19.72 0.69
C ALA A 20 -5.22 -20.78 1.79
N ALA A 21 -4.63 -21.94 1.44
CA ALA A 21 -4.31 -22.98 2.42
C ALA A 21 -3.20 -22.58 3.41
N ALA A 22 -2.23 -21.78 2.98
CA ALA A 22 -1.16 -21.28 3.86
C ALA A 22 -1.70 -20.31 4.92
N ASP A 23 -2.77 -19.59 4.59
CA ASP A 23 -3.43 -18.60 5.46
C ASP A 23 -4.71 -19.16 6.15
N ASP A 24 -4.91 -20.49 6.14
CA ASP A 24 -6.09 -21.18 6.71
C ASP A 24 -7.43 -20.58 6.26
N THR A 25 -7.52 -20.17 5.00
CA THR A 25 -8.71 -19.53 4.43
C THR A 25 -9.25 -20.27 3.20
N THR A 26 -10.49 -19.97 2.83
CA THR A 26 -11.07 -20.50 1.58
C THR A 26 -10.62 -19.67 0.38
N MET A 27 -10.58 -20.27 -0.81
CA MET A 27 -10.27 -19.54 -2.05
C MET A 27 -11.18 -18.32 -2.27
N ASN A 28 -12.47 -18.43 -1.94
CA ASN A 28 -13.40 -17.33 -2.13
C ASN A 28 -13.10 -16.16 -1.19
N GLN A 29 -12.75 -16.44 0.07
CA GLN A 29 -12.32 -15.40 1.01
C GLN A 29 -11.03 -14.75 0.55
N PHE A 30 -10.05 -15.54 0.12
CA PHE A 30 -8.82 -15.04 -0.48
C PHE A 30 -9.11 -14.12 -1.68
N PHE A 31 -9.97 -14.52 -2.62
CA PHE A 31 -10.31 -13.68 -3.77
C PHE A 31 -11.02 -12.39 -3.39
N VAL A 32 -11.93 -12.42 -2.41
CA VAL A 32 -12.62 -11.22 -1.94
C VAL A 32 -11.60 -10.20 -1.39
N VAL A 33 -10.65 -10.66 -0.57
CA VAL A 33 -9.60 -9.80 -0.02
C VAL A 33 -8.68 -9.28 -1.12
N ALA A 34 -8.22 -10.15 -2.03
CA ALA A 34 -7.34 -9.75 -3.13
C ALA A 34 -8.00 -8.72 -4.08
N ILE A 35 -9.30 -8.85 -4.33
CA ILE A 35 -10.07 -7.88 -5.12
C ILE A 35 -10.15 -6.55 -4.36
N ALA A 36 -10.49 -6.58 -3.07
CA ALA A 36 -10.54 -5.38 -2.24
C ALA A 36 -9.19 -4.66 -2.23
N GLU A 37 -8.09 -5.39 -2.02
CA GLU A 37 -6.74 -4.85 -2.03
C GLU A 37 -6.37 -4.22 -3.39
N LYS A 38 -6.69 -4.90 -4.51
CA LYS A 38 -6.43 -4.36 -5.84
C LYS A 38 -7.20 -3.07 -6.09
N ILE A 39 -8.47 -3.01 -5.68
CA ILE A 39 -9.29 -1.79 -5.77
C ILE A 39 -8.67 -0.69 -4.92
N SER A 40 -8.34 -0.97 -3.65
CA SER A 40 -7.72 0.02 -2.76
C SER A 40 -6.41 0.56 -3.31
N ALA A 41 -5.55 -0.29 -3.87
CA ALA A 41 -4.30 0.16 -4.49
C ALA A 41 -4.54 1.07 -5.71
N MET A 42 -5.53 0.74 -6.55
CA MET A 42 -5.89 1.56 -7.71
C MET A 42 -6.48 2.91 -7.29
N GLU A 43 -7.38 2.92 -6.31
CA GLU A 43 -8.00 4.15 -5.80
C GLU A 43 -6.99 5.05 -5.08
N ALA A 44 -6.07 4.46 -4.29
CA ALA A 44 -4.98 5.20 -3.66
C ALA A 44 -4.10 5.89 -4.71
N GLY A 45 -3.74 5.19 -5.80
CA GLY A 45 -3.00 5.79 -6.92
C GLY A 45 -3.73 6.99 -7.50
N GLN A 46 -5.01 6.83 -7.85
CA GLN A 46 -5.83 7.93 -8.38
C GLN A 46 -5.98 9.10 -7.41
N PHE A 47 -6.07 8.82 -6.10
CA PHE A 47 -6.13 9.86 -5.08
C PHE A 47 -4.85 10.70 -5.07
N PHE A 48 -3.67 10.06 -5.11
CA PHE A 48 -2.40 10.76 -5.15
C PHE A 48 -2.21 11.54 -6.45
N ASP A 49 -2.61 11.00 -7.59
CA ASP A 49 -2.56 11.72 -8.87
C ASP A 49 -3.39 13.01 -8.84
N LYS A 50 -4.64 12.92 -8.36
CA LYS A 50 -5.52 14.09 -8.19
C LYS A 50 -4.94 15.12 -7.24
N ARG A 51 -4.33 14.66 -6.14
CA ARG A 51 -3.72 15.56 -5.15
C ARG A 51 -2.44 16.21 -5.69
N ALA A 52 -1.62 15.47 -6.42
CA ALA A 52 -0.39 15.95 -7.02
C ALA A 52 -0.67 17.01 -8.09
N ALA A 53 -1.75 16.86 -8.87
CA ALA A 53 -2.17 17.87 -9.86
C ALA A 53 -2.50 19.24 -9.25
N LEU A 54 -2.85 19.29 -7.96
CA LEU A 54 -3.12 20.51 -7.22
C LEU A 54 -1.92 21.00 -6.40
N ALA A 55 -0.83 20.24 -6.36
CA ALA A 55 0.35 20.56 -5.57
C ALA A 55 1.27 21.52 -6.33
N THR A 56 1.89 22.45 -5.61
CA THR A 56 2.95 23.31 -6.13
C THR A 56 4.14 23.28 -5.18
N SER A 57 5.35 23.41 -5.72
CA SER A 57 6.57 23.53 -4.90
C SER A 57 6.46 24.71 -3.93
N GLN A 58 5.94 25.85 -4.39
CA GLN A 58 5.73 27.04 -3.55
C GLN A 58 4.81 26.79 -2.35
N ALA A 59 3.71 26.03 -2.53
CA ALA A 59 2.85 25.66 -1.41
C ALA A 59 3.57 24.74 -0.42
N GLY A 60 4.43 23.84 -0.93
CA GLY A 60 5.34 23.02 -0.14
C GLY A 60 6.31 23.87 0.68
N ASP A 61 7.03 24.79 0.03
CA ASP A 61 7.98 25.70 0.67
C ASP A 61 7.30 26.58 1.74
N ALA A 62 6.12 27.11 1.43
CA ALA A 62 5.33 27.89 2.38
C ALA A 62 4.88 27.06 3.59
N ALA A 63 4.57 25.78 3.40
CA ALA A 63 4.28 24.88 4.51
C ALA A 63 5.54 24.60 5.34
N TRP A 64 6.67 24.34 4.69
CA TRP A 64 7.96 24.08 5.32
C TRP A 64 8.45 25.29 6.15
N ALA A 65 8.27 26.51 5.65
CA ALA A 65 8.62 27.73 6.34
C ALA A 65 7.90 27.91 7.70
N LYS A 66 6.75 27.26 7.92
CA LYS A 66 6.01 27.31 9.20
C LYS A 66 6.72 26.55 10.32
N VAL A 67 7.57 25.57 10.00
CA VAL A 67 8.37 24.83 10.98
C VAL A 67 9.31 25.79 11.75
N GLY A 68 9.69 26.91 11.10
CA GLY A 68 10.56 27.93 11.68
C GLY A 68 12.02 27.49 11.73
N VAL A 69 12.85 28.27 12.44
CA VAL A 69 14.31 28.05 12.57
C VAL A 69 14.68 27.57 13.98
N LYS A 70 13.78 26.86 14.66
CA LYS A 70 14.06 26.34 16.00
C LYS A 70 15.26 25.39 15.92
N SER A 71 16.11 25.45 16.94
CA SER A 71 17.24 24.54 17.06
C SER A 71 16.76 23.10 16.92
N VAL A 72 17.50 22.30 16.16
CA VAL A 72 17.28 20.85 16.08
C VAL A 72 17.17 20.29 17.49
N VAL A 73 16.15 19.47 17.73
CA VAL A 73 15.97 18.82 19.02
C VAL A 73 17.07 17.76 19.16
N ALA A 74 17.88 17.84 20.22
CA ALA A 74 18.96 16.90 20.43
C ALA A 74 18.41 15.47 20.57
N GLY A 75 18.89 14.55 19.72
CA GLY A 75 18.40 13.17 19.64
C GLY A 75 17.18 12.96 18.75
N ASP A 76 16.74 13.97 18.00
CA ASP A 76 15.71 13.86 16.94
C ASP A 76 16.31 13.30 15.64
N ASP A 77 16.97 12.15 15.76
CA ASP A 77 17.56 11.44 14.63
C ASP A 77 16.55 10.42 14.10
N TRP A 78 16.33 10.43 12.78
CA TRP A 78 15.64 9.33 12.13
C TRP A 78 16.52 8.08 12.17
N THR A 79 16.32 7.23 13.18
CA THR A 79 16.93 5.90 13.20
C THR A 79 16.21 5.04 12.16
N SER A 80 16.69 5.07 10.91
CA SER A 80 16.28 4.10 9.89
C SER A 80 16.33 2.69 10.52
N PRO A 81 15.28 1.85 10.39
CA PRO A 81 15.39 0.48 10.84
C PRO A 81 16.49 -0.16 10.00
N THR A 82 17.64 -0.40 10.64
CA THR A 82 18.79 -1.06 10.03
C THR A 82 18.28 -2.34 9.37
N SER A 83 18.41 -2.41 8.05
CA SER A 83 18.17 -3.63 7.29
C SER A 83 19.15 -4.68 7.80
N ALA A 84 18.72 -5.49 8.77
CA ALA A 84 19.40 -6.70 9.19
C ALA A 84 19.21 -7.77 8.10
N HIS A 85 19.76 -7.54 6.92
CA HIS A 85 20.01 -8.56 5.91
C HIS A 85 21.49 -8.49 5.54
N GLY A 86 22.27 -9.22 6.31
CA GLY A 86 23.64 -9.59 6.00
C GLY A 86 23.91 -10.98 6.57
N GLN A 87 24.15 -11.92 5.65
CA GLN A 87 24.49 -13.34 5.79
C GLN A 87 23.31 -14.32 5.95
#